data_AF-A0A2N1VNM5-F1
#
_entry.id   AF-A0A2N1VNM5-F1
#
_cell.length_a   1.000
_cell.length_b   1.000
_cell.length_c   1.000
_cell.angle_alpha   90.00
_cell.angle_beta   90.00
_cell.angle_gamma   90.00
#
_symmetry.space_group_name_H-M   'P 1'
#
loop_
_entity.id
_entity.type
_entity.pdbx_description
1 polymer ?
#
loop_
_entity_poly.entity_id
_entity_poly.type
_entity_poly.pdbx_seq_one_letter_code
_entity_poly.pdbx_strand_id
1 'polypeptide(L)'
;MRNGVKAGTARTLKNPGKIYFYGKYILVNERNEGIHVIDNSNPRMPRNLSFIEIPGNGDMAVRDNILFANSYIDLVALDISNPSSPTIVKRIEGIFPMLTDGLWGGAETKEGMLVEYVLKDTVYKYYFEDCGNGPLNHDNIYRREFEGGDISMDNSKSNPSQTGKGGSMARFTIYDKYLYSVDMTSLQLFDISTPRDPKVWSKVNIGWEIETIFPFKDKLFIGSTTGMFIYDVSDAAHPKQLGQFSHARGCDPVVANDKYAYVTLRTGTRCVGNLNQLDVLDISDLTNPKLIKTYPMQEPAGLGLDNNILFLCDGPAGLKVYDVENPAEIKLLDWQSDIKTFDVIPLGSSLLMVGEDGLFQYDYADPKNLILLSKIPIVK
;
A
#
# COMPACT_ATOMS: atom_id res chain seq x y z
N MET A 1 22.07 5.82 11.98
CA MET A 1 21.47 6.42 10.76
C MET A 1 20.06 7.00 10.98
N ARG A 2 19.68 7.44 12.21
CA ARG A 2 18.32 7.94 12.52
C ARG A 2 18.09 9.44 12.26
N ASN A 3 19.15 10.17 11.89
CA ASN A 3 19.11 11.60 11.54
C ASN A 3 18.78 11.86 10.06
N GLY A 4 18.37 10.84 9.30
CA GLY A 4 18.13 10.95 7.86
C GLY A 4 16.77 11.54 7.49
N VAL A 5 15.84 11.64 8.43
CA VAL A 5 14.51 12.20 8.17
C VAL A 5 14.57 13.72 8.20
N LYS A 6 14.25 14.37 7.07
CA LYS A 6 14.31 15.84 6.95
C LYS A 6 13.45 16.35 5.79
N ALA A 7 13.17 17.64 5.82
CA ALA A 7 12.56 18.35 4.70
C ALA A 7 13.57 18.50 3.54
N GLY A 8 13.10 18.25 2.32
CA GLY A 8 13.82 18.44 1.07
C GLY A 8 12.99 19.22 0.05
N THR A 9 13.65 19.69 -1.00
CA THR A 9 13.00 20.41 -2.11
C THR A 9 12.30 19.44 -3.04
N ALA A 10 11.28 19.92 -3.76
CA ALA A 10 10.61 19.17 -4.81
C ALA A 10 11.62 18.57 -5.80
N ARG A 11 11.41 17.32 -6.20
CA ARG A 11 12.21 16.60 -7.19
C ARG A 11 11.32 15.68 -8.03
N THR A 12 11.78 15.28 -9.21
CA THR A 12 11.01 14.42 -10.12
C THR A 12 10.82 13.02 -9.55
N LEU A 13 9.72 12.36 -9.91
CA LEU A 13 9.50 10.93 -9.62
C LEU A 13 10.56 10.09 -10.35
N LYS A 14 11.14 9.07 -9.69
CA LYS A 14 12.09 8.14 -10.33
C LYS A 14 11.67 6.67 -10.24
N ASN A 15 11.25 6.24 -9.07
CA ASN A 15 10.85 4.87 -8.72
C ASN A 15 9.70 4.90 -7.71
N PRO A 16 8.52 5.43 -8.10
CA PRO A 16 7.41 5.57 -7.18
C PRO A 16 6.92 4.22 -6.66
N GLY A 17 6.54 4.21 -5.39
CA GLY A 17 5.81 3.14 -4.72
C GLY A 17 4.36 3.54 -4.51
N LYS A 18 3.89 3.39 -3.28
CA LYS A 18 2.50 3.61 -2.87
C LYS A 18 2.08 5.09 -2.98
N ILE A 19 0.80 5.30 -3.30
CA ILE A 19 0.18 6.63 -3.36
C ILE A 19 -0.78 6.83 -2.19
N TYR A 20 -0.96 8.07 -1.77
CA TYR A 20 -1.87 8.42 -0.68
C TYR A 20 -2.46 9.81 -0.93
N PHE A 21 -3.76 9.97 -0.74
CA PHE A 21 -4.46 11.24 -0.93
C PHE A 21 -4.89 11.82 0.42
N TYR A 22 -4.52 13.06 0.72
CA TYR A 22 -4.90 13.72 1.97
C TYR A 22 -5.31 15.17 1.73
N GLY A 23 -6.60 15.46 1.92
CA GLY A 23 -7.18 16.78 1.70
C GLY A 23 -7.05 17.19 0.23
N LYS A 24 -6.04 17.99 -0.09
CA LYS A 24 -5.70 18.40 -1.46
C LYS A 24 -4.35 17.88 -1.93
N TYR A 25 -3.64 17.13 -1.10
CA TYR A 25 -2.28 16.67 -1.39
C TYR A 25 -2.30 15.23 -1.89
N ILE A 26 -1.49 14.97 -2.91
CA ILE A 26 -1.07 13.61 -3.27
C ILE A 26 0.30 13.40 -2.64
N LEU A 27 0.42 12.33 -1.87
CA LEU A 27 1.68 11.84 -1.36
C LEU A 27 2.09 10.62 -2.18
N VAL A 28 3.32 10.60 -2.65
CA VAL A 28 3.85 9.48 -3.45
C VAL A 28 5.13 9.01 -2.79
N ASN A 29 5.16 7.75 -2.36
CA ASN A 29 6.40 7.16 -1.86
C ASN A 29 7.41 7.09 -3.01
N GLU A 30 8.62 7.59 -2.79
CA GLU A 30 9.80 7.26 -3.59
C GLU A 30 10.50 6.12 -2.86
N ARG A 31 10.53 4.93 -3.47
CA ARG A 31 10.86 3.69 -2.77
C ARG A 31 12.19 3.83 -2.03
N ASN A 32 12.17 3.52 -0.73
CA ASN A 32 13.31 3.58 0.18
C ASN A 32 13.93 4.97 0.42
N GLU A 33 13.45 6.03 -0.24
CA GLU A 33 14.03 7.37 -0.15
C GLU A 33 13.15 8.36 0.63
N GLY A 34 11.82 8.26 0.52
CA GLY A 34 10.91 9.20 1.18
C GLY A 34 9.59 9.41 0.46
N ILE A 35 9.00 10.61 0.61
CA ILE A 35 7.65 10.92 0.14
C ILE A 35 7.64 12.25 -0.62
N HIS A 36 7.20 12.22 -1.88
CA HIS A 36 6.86 13.41 -2.64
C HIS A 36 5.55 14.00 -2.12
N VAL A 37 5.48 15.32 -1.96
CA VAL A 37 4.25 16.03 -1.61
C VAL A 37 3.83 16.90 -2.79
N ILE A 38 2.67 16.60 -3.36
CA ILE A 38 2.14 17.24 -4.55
C ILE A 38 0.85 17.96 -4.19
N ASP A 39 0.77 19.26 -4.45
CA ASP A 39 -0.47 20.03 -4.37
C ASP A 39 -1.37 19.67 -5.54
N ASN A 40 -2.53 19.11 -5.23
CA ASN A 40 -3.56 18.70 -6.17
C ASN A 40 -4.81 19.57 -6.10
N SER A 41 -4.69 20.83 -5.66
CA SER A 41 -5.80 21.82 -5.68
C SER A 41 -6.40 22.00 -7.08
N ASN A 42 -5.61 21.76 -8.13
CA ASN A 42 -6.07 21.66 -9.50
C ASN A 42 -5.55 20.35 -10.12
N PRO A 43 -6.39 19.30 -10.27
CA PRO A 43 -5.99 18.02 -10.84
C PRO A 43 -5.47 18.07 -12.29
N ARG A 44 -5.79 19.14 -13.04
CA ARG A 44 -5.25 19.36 -14.40
C ARG A 44 -3.85 19.96 -14.39
N MET A 45 -3.43 20.54 -13.27
CA MET A 45 -2.12 21.18 -13.11
C MET A 45 -1.58 20.94 -11.69
N PRO A 46 -1.30 19.68 -11.33
CA PRO A 46 -0.73 19.36 -10.03
C PRO A 46 0.66 19.98 -9.89
N ARG A 47 1.03 20.37 -8.67
CA ARG A 47 2.30 21.06 -8.39
C ARG A 47 3.11 20.29 -7.36
N ASN A 48 4.26 19.77 -7.75
CA ASN A 48 5.19 19.16 -6.81
C ASN A 48 5.76 20.24 -5.87
N LEU A 49 5.45 20.14 -4.57
CA LEU A 49 5.76 21.15 -3.56
C LEU A 49 7.10 20.88 -2.87
N SER A 50 7.32 19.64 -2.47
CA SER A 50 8.45 19.25 -1.62
C SER A 50 8.69 17.75 -1.67
N PHE A 51 9.84 17.35 -1.14
CA PHE A 51 10.16 15.95 -0.91
C PHE A 51 10.53 15.78 0.56
N ILE A 52 9.86 14.87 1.27
CA ILE A 52 10.19 14.52 2.65
C ILE A 52 11.15 13.34 2.58
N GLU A 53 12.43 13.57 2.88
CA GLU A 53 13.41 12.48 2.95
C GLU A 53 13.06 11.60 4.15
N ILE A 54 12.76 10.32 3.90
CA ILE A 54 12.49 9.32 4.93
C ILE A 54 13.16 8.01 4.48
N PRO A 55 14.42 7.78 4.88
CA PRO A 55 15.14 6.57 4.49
C PRO A 55 14.40 5.29 4.91
N GLY A 56 14.33 4.34 3.98
CA GLY A 56 13.62 3.07 4.15
C GLY A 56 12.10 3.19 4.20
N ASN A 57 11.53 4.30 3.69
CA ASN A 57 10.09 4.46 3.67
C ASN A 57 9.43 3.61 2.59
N GLY A 58 8.31 2.97 2.96
CA GLY A 58 7.44 2.23 2.05
C GLY A 58 5.95 2.39 2.34
N ASP A 59 5.58 2.86 3.54
CA ASP A 59 4.19 3.03 3.97
C ASP A 59 3.96 4.39 4.62
N MET A 60 2.71 4.85 4.52
CA MET A 60 2.28 6.13 5.07
C MET A 60 0.79 6.14 5.44
N ALA A 61 0.43 6.96 6.43
CA ALA A 61 -0.94 7.36 6.70
C ALA A 61 -0.96 8.77 7.30
N VAL A 62 -2.04 9.52 7.09
CA VAL A 62 -2.15 10.90 7.61
C VAL A 62 -3.42 11.07 8.43
N ARG A 63 -3.29 11.71 9.60
CA ARG A 63 -4.41 12.18 10.42
C ARG A 63 -4.08 13.54 11.03
N ASP A 64 -5.00 14.51 10.90
CA ASP A 64 -4.89 15.85 11.49
C ASP A 64 -3.52 16.51 11.21
N ASN A 65 -3.10 16.47 9.95
CA ASN A 65 -1.80 16.95 9.46
C ASN A 65 -0.57 16.25 10.07
N ILE A 66 -0.74 15.11 10.74
CA ILE A 66 0.37 14.26 11.15
C ILE A 66 0.50 13.08 10.18
N LEU A 67 1.62 13.04 9.49
CA LEU A 67 2.06 11.94 8.64
C LEU A 67 2.77 10.89 9.50
N PHE A 68 2.20 9.70 9.55
CA PHE A 68 2.82 8.50 10.10
C PHE A 68 3.46 7.73 8.97
N ALA A 69 4.75 7.43 9.08
CA ALA A 69 5.51 6.76 8.06
C ALA A 69 6.52 5.81 8.70
N ASN A 70 6.82 4.69 8.06
CA ASN A 70 7.95 3.87 8.48
C ASN A 70 9.26 4.54 8.01
N SER A 71 10.32 4.39 8.80
CA SER A 71 11.69 4.72 8.43
C SER A 71 12.56 3.54 8.84
N TYR A 72 12.80 2.63 7.89
CA TYR A 72 13.30 1.29 8.17
C TYR A 72 12.44 0.59 9.24
N ILE A 73 13.00 0.37 10.43
CA ILE A 73 12.35 -0.35 11.53
C ILE A 73 11.64 0.56 12.53
N ASP A 74 11.67 1.87 12.30
CA ASP A 74 11.06 2.86 13.19
C ASP A 74 9.72 3.34 12.60
N LEU A 75 8.80 3.76 13.47
CA LEU A 75 7.69 4.63 13.09
C LEU A 75 8.10 6.08 13.32
N VAL A 76 7.93 6.94 12.33
CA VAL A 76 8.10 8.39 12.46
C VAL A 76 6.75 9.09 12.28
N ALA A 77 6.46 10.05 13.16
CA ALA A 77 5.34 10.97 13.02
C ALA A 77 5.89 12.36 12.67
N LEU A 78 5.41 12.93 11.58
CA LEU A 78 5.80 14.25 11.09
C LEU A 78 4.58 15.16 11.03
N ASP A 79 4.70 16.36 11.58
CA ASP A 79 3.75 17.43 11.33
C ASP A 79 3.98 18.00 9.92
N ILE A 80 2.96 17.86 9.09
CA ILE A 80 2.89 18.33 7.70
C ILE A 80 1.89 19.48 7.53
N SER A 81 1.54 20.20 8.60
CA SER A 81 0.68 21.40 8.54
C SER A 81 1.24 22.44 7.57
N ASN A 82 2.57 22.51 7.46
CA ASN A 82 3.27 23.10 6.32
C ASN A 82 4.01 21.99 5.55
N PRO A 83 3.44 21.48 4.44
CA PRO A 83 4.04 20.36 3.70
C PRO A 83 5.40 20.69 3.06
N SER A 84 5.73 21.97 2.87
CA SER A 84 7.03 22.40 2.36
C SER A 84 8.12 22.42 3.44
N SER A 85 7.76 22.30 4.72
CA SER A 85 8.68 22.30 5.85
C SER A 85 8.19 21.37 6.96
N PRO A 86 8.09 20.05 6.70
CA PRO A 86 7.64 19.07 7.69
C PRO A 86 8.59 19.01 8.90
N THR A 87 8.04 18.77 10.08
CA THR A 87 8.82 18.60 11.32
C THR A 87 8.52 17.29 11.99
N ILE A 88 9.55 16.55 12.41
CA ILE A 88 9.37 15.32 13.19
C ILE A 88 8.82 15.70 14.57
N VAL A 89 7.70 15.11 14.95
CA VAL A 89 7.07 15.31 16.27
C VAL A 89 7.30 14.11 17.19
N LYS A 90 7.42 12.90 16.63
CA LYS A 90 7.72 11.68 17.37
C LYS A 90 8.47 10.68 16.50
N ARG A 91 9.33 9.87 17.13
CA ARG A 91 9.86 8.62 16.59
C ARG A 91 9.64 7.53 17.62
N ILE A 92 9.11 6.39 17.18
CA ILE A 92 9.04 5.15 17.95
C ILE A 92 10.04 4.20 17.31
N GLU A 93 11.10 3.88 18.04
CA GLU A 93 12.23 3.12 17.49
C GLU A 93 11.98 1.61 17.56
N GLY A 94 12.47 0.88 16.55
CA GLY A 94 12.51 -0.59 16.55
C GLY A 94 11.16 -1.31 16.59
N ILE A 95 10.08 -0.62 16.21
CA ILE A 95 8.72 -1.18 16.26
C ILE A 95 8.40 -2.10 15.07
N PHE A 96 9.21 -2.03 14.00
CA PHE A 96 9.06 -2.85 12.79
C PHE A 96 10.27 -3.74 12.51
N PRO A 97 10.69 -4.63 13.44
CA PRO A 97 11.91 -5.44 13.29
C PRO A 97 11.82 -6.46 12.14
N MET A 98 10.63 -6.73 11.62
CA MET A 98 10.37 -7.72 10.56
C MET A 98 9.92 -7.10 9.22
N LEU A 99 9.89 -5.78 9.08
CA LEU A 99 9.59 -5.12 7.79
C LEU A 99 10.82 -5.05 6.88
N THR A 100 12.00 -5.47 7.33
CA THR A 100 13.18 -5.62 6.48
C THR A 100 13.05 -6.92 5.67
N ASP A 101 12.83 -6.75 4.37
CA ASP A 101 12.67 -7.77 3.35
C ASP A 101 13.34 -9.14 3.58
N GLY A 102 12.56 -10.21 3.38
CA GLY A 102 12.96 -11.46 2.73
C GLY A 102 14.00 -12.35 3.42
N LEU A 103 14.69 -11.88 4.46
CA LEU A 103 15.64 -12.67 5.22
C LEU A 103 14.87 -13.43 6.31
N TRP A 104 14.82 -14.76 6.17
CA TRP A 104 14.75 -15.65 7.33
C TRP A 104 15.96 -15.34 8.22
N GLY A 105 15.79 -14.40 9.15
CA GLY A 105 16.87 -13.96 10.04
C GLY A 105 16.98 -12.45 10.11
N GLY A 106 15.94 -11.76 10.59
CA GLY A 106 16.11 -10.50 11.28
C GLY A 106 16.84 -10.78 12.60
N ALA A 107 18.16 -10.99 12.54
CA ALA A 107 18.97 -11.00 13.73
C ALA A 107 19.17 -9.54 14.14
N GLU A 108 18.35 -9.08 15.07
CA GLU A 108 18.75 -7.99 15.94
C GLU A 108 20.08 -8.42 16.59
N THR A 109 21.20 -7.91 16.08
CA THR A 109 22.48 -8.11 16.74
C THR A 109 22.66 -7.01 17.77
N LYS A 110 23.46 -7.27 18.82
CA LYS A 110 23.89 -6.23 19.76
C LYS A 110 24.62 -5.06 19.08
N GLU A 111 24.96 -5.18 17.80
CA GLU A 111 25.71 -4.24 16.98
C GLU A 111 24.81 -3.39 16.05
N GLY A 112 23.49 -3.63 16.06
CA GLY A 112 22.51 -2.95 15.21
C GLY A 112 21.93 -3.85 14.12
N MET A 113 21.00 -3.31 13.32
CA MET A 113 20.44 -3.97 12.14
C MET A 113 21.01 -3.37 10.86
N LEU A 114 21.37 -4.22 9.90
CA LEU A 114 21.67 -3.81 8.54
C LEU A 114 20.37 -3.36 7.88
N VAL A 115 20.23 -2.06 7.66
CA VAL A 115 19.02 -1.46 7.07
C VAL A 115 19.21 -1.04 5.62
N GLU A 116 20.46 -0.89 5.17
CA GLU A 116 20.82 -0.47 3.81
C GLU A 116 22.26 -0.87 3.50
N TYR A 117 22.54 -1.19 2.24
CA TYR A 117 23.90 -1.31 1.71
C TYR A 117 23.94 -0.72 0.31
N VAL A 118 25.02 -0.02 -0.02
CA VAL A 118 25.25 0.50 -1.37
C VAL A 118 26.12 -0.52 -2.10
N LEU A 119 25.55 -1.20 -3.09
CA LEU A 119 26.33 -2.02 -4.01
C LEU A 119 27.28 -1.12 -4.79
N LYS A 120 28.57 -1.45 -4.74
CA LYS A 120 29.60 -0.83 -5.56
C LYS A 120 30.41 -1.91 -6.22
N ASP A 121 30.54 -1.85 -7.53
CA ASP A 121 31.52 -2.66 -8.26
C ASP A 121 32.91 -2.38 -7.68
N THR A 122 33.41 -3.33 -6.90
CA THR A 122 34.67 -3.22 -6.19
C THR A 122 35.45 -4.50 -6.43
N VAL A 123 36.66 -4.37 -6.96
CA VAL A 123 37.60 -5.50 -7.01
C VAL A 123 38.23 -5.61 -5.62
N TYR A 124 37.68 -6.50 -4.79
CA TYR A 124 38.29 -6.86 -3.52
C TYR A 124 39.13 -8.13 -3.71
N LYS A 125 40.42 -8.08 -3.36
CA LYS A 125 41.25 -9.30 -3.31
C LYS A 125 40.88 -10.07 -2.04
N TYR A 126 39.96 -11.01 -2.18
CA TYR A 126 39.59 -11.93 -1.11
C TYR A 126 40.54 -13.13 -1.13
N TYR A 127 41.19 -13.41 -0.01
CA TYR A 127 41.96 -14.64 0.19
C TYR A 127 41.01 -15.70 0.75
N PHE A 128 40.66 -16.71 -0.05
CA PHE A 128 39.94 -17.88 0.43
C PHE A 128 40.89 -18.71 1.31
N GLU A 129 40.65 -18.72 2.62
CA GLU A 129 40.96 -19.90 3.42
C GLU A 129 39.75 -20.83 3.36
N ASP A 130 40.03 -22.05 2.93
CA ASP A 130 39.09 -23.12 2.63
C ASP A 130 38.13 -23.38 3.81
N CYS A 131 36.86 -23.00 3.63
CA CYS A 131 35.76 -23.43 4.50
C CYS A 131 34.61 -23.91 3.61
N GLY A 132 34.74 -25.14 3.12
CA GLY A 132 33.66 -26.12 3.04
C GLY A 132 32.38 -25.72 2.31
N ASN A 133 32.28 -26.14 1.05
CA ASN A 133 31.08 -26.55 0.32
C ASN A 133 29.69 -26.02 0.76
N GLY A 134 29.19 -25.05 0.00
CA GLY A 134 27.77 -24.89 -0.30
C GLY A 134 27.60 -23.91 -1.45
N PRO A 135 26.91 -24.24 -2.56
CA PRO A 135 26.70 -23.28 -3.63
C PRO A 135 25.65 -22.28 -3.17
N LEU A 136 26.07 -21.20 -2.52
CA LEU A 136 25.24 -20.00 -2.44
C LEU A 136 25.21 -19.42 -3.85
N ASN A 137 24.09 -19.63 -4.52
CA ASN A 137 23.80 -19.09 -5.84
C ASN A 137 23.63 -17.57 -5.69
N HIS A 138 24.74 -16.83 -5.76
CA HIS A 138 24.83 -15.39 -5.48
C HIS A 138 24.04 -14.51 -6.48
N ASP A 139 23.54 -15.09 -7.57
CA ASP A 139 22.85 -14.35 -8.65
C ASP A 139 21.34 -14.15 -8.44
N ASN A 140 20.75 -14.66 -7.34
CA ASN A 140 19.30 -14.61 -7.11
C ASN A 140 18.84 -13.78 -5.91
N ILE A 141 19.73 -13.01 -5.27
CA ILE A 141 19.46 -12.44 -3.94
C ILE A 141 18.77 -11.05 -3.98
N TYR A 142 18.81 -10.28 -5.07
CA TYR A 142 18.54 -8.83 -4.94
C TYR A 142 17.56 -8.21 -5.93
N ARG A 143 16.50 -8.93 -6.33
CA ARG A 143 15.39 -8.32 -7.06
C ARG A 143 14.04 -8.87 -6.59
N ARG A 144 13.73 -8.65 -5.32
CA ARG A 144 12.56 -9.25 -4.66
C ARG A 144 11.85 -8.24 -3.77
N GLU A 145 11.35 -7.17 -4.36
CA GLU A 145 10.53 -6.18 -3.66
C GLU A 145 9.08 -6.24 -4.11
N PHE A 146 8.19 -6.05 -3.15
CA PHE A 146 6.76 -6.16 -3.28
C PHE A 146 6.14 -4.94 -3.95
N GLU A 147 5.63 -5.14 -5.17
CA GLU A 147 4.72 -4.25 -5.87
C GLU A 147 3.30 -4.80 -5.70
N GLY A 148 2.52 -4.34 -4.74
CA GLY A 148 1.19 -4.89 -4.49
C GLY A 148 0.19 -3.80 -4.18
N GLY A 149 -0.78 -3.58 -5.10
CA GLY A 149 -1.71 -2.46 -5.44
C GLY A 149 -2.74 -1.95 -4.44
N ASP A 150 -3.19 -0.67 -4.55
CA ASP A 150 -3.85 0.22 -3.55
C ASP A 150 -5.32 0.73 -3.92
N ILE A 151 -6.42 0.25 -3.27
CA ILE A 151 -7.88 0.48 -3.23
C ILE A 151 -8.50 1.55 -2.32
N SER A 152 -9.57 2.17 -2.85
CA SER A 152 -10.42 3.17 -2.21
C SER A 152 -11.93 2.74 -2.13
N MET A 153 -12.74 3.22 -1.15
CA MET A 153 -14.19 3.56 -1.24
C MET A 153 -14.72 4.40 -0.05
N ASP A 154 -15.80 5.16 -0.28
CA ASP A 154 -16.40 6.19 0.57
C ASP A 154 -17.21 5.66 1.77
N ASN A 155 -17.21 6.42 2.87
CA ASN A 155 -18.21 6.31 3.92
C ASN A 155 -18.37 7.65 4.65
N SER A 156 -19.14 8.57 4.07
CA SER A 156 -19.55 9.80 4.76
C SER A 156 -20.75 9.55 5.69
N LYS A 157 -20.51 9.67 7.01
CA LYS A 157 -21.28 10.53 7.94
C LYS A 157 -20.88 10.31 9.40
N SER A 158 -19.89 11.07 9.82
CA SER A 158 -19.92 11.93 11.02
C SER A 158 -18.75 12.91 10.85
N ASN A 159 -18.68 14.02 11.58
CA ASN A 159 -17.47 14.86 11.59
C ASN A 159 -16.52 14.38 12.71
N PRO A 160 -15.54 13.49 12.42
CA PRO A 160 -14.32 13.38 13.22
C PRO A 160 -13.07 13.64 12.36
N SER A 161 -11.97 14.08 12.99
CA SER A 161 -10.57 14.10 12.50
C SER A 161 -10.28 13.82 11.01
N GLN A 162 -9.60 14.75 10.32
CA GLN A 162 -9.29 14.61 8.89
C GLN A 162 -8.25 13.50 8.69
N THR A 163 -8.66 12.36 8.12
CA THR A 163 -7.77 11.29 7.66
C THR A 163 -7.64 11.30 6.14
N GLY A 164 -6.55 10.75 5.62
CA GLY A 164 -6.40 10.56 4.18
C GLY A 164 -6.81 9.17 3.71
N LYS A 165 -6.70 8.97 2.40
CA LYS A 165 -7.04 7.77 1.67
C LYS A 165 -5.76 7.21 1.06
N GLY A 166 -5.26 6.12 1.62
CA GLY A 166 -4.32 5.27 0.89
C GLY A 166 -5.11 4.46 -0.13
N GLY A 167 -4.45 3.56 -0.81
CA GLY A 167 -5.20 2.44 -1.33
C GLY A 167 -5.17 1.19 -0.39
N SER A 168 -5.11 0.00 -0.99
CA SER A 168 -4.80 -1.39 -0.62
C SER A 168 -3.41 -2.01 -0.85
N MET A 169 -2.39 -1.35 -1.40
CA MET A 169 -0.98 -1.68 -1.23
C MET A 169 -0.63 -1.42 0.24
N ALA A 170 -1.43 -0.59 0.90
CA ALA A 170 -1.23 -0.01 2.17
C ALA A 170 -1.10 -1.13 3.17
N ARG A 171 -0.03 -1.00 3.95
CA ARG A 171 0.12 -1.76 5.17
C ARG A 171 -0.21 -0.91 6.36
N PHE A 172 -0.42 0.40 6.17
CA PHE A 172 -0.83 1.35 7.19
C PHE A 172 -2.25 1.82 6.91
N THR A 173 -3.12 1.77 7.91
CA THR A 173 -4.44 2.37 7.83
C THR A 173 -4.86 2.99 9.14
N ILE A 174 -5.75 3.96 9.10
CA ILE A 174 -6.27 4.64 10.27
C ILE A 174 -7.76 4.38 10.37
N TYR A 175 -8.19 3.85 11.51
CA TYR A 175 -9.60 3.74 11.86
C TYR A 175 -9.81 4.25 13.28
N ASP A 176 -10.84 5.08 13.46
CA ASP A 176 -11.07 5.86 14.68
C ASP A 176 -9.79 6.57 15.15
N LYS A 177 -9.32 6.32 16.38
CA LYS A 177 -8.12 6.94 16.97
C LYS A 177 -6.89 6.02 16.94
N TYR A 178 -6.89 4.99 16.07
CA TYR A 178 -5.81 4.02 15.99
C TYR A 178 -5.19 3.99 14.59
N LEU A 179 -3.86 3.98 14.56
CA LEU A 179 -3.09 3.56 13.39
C LEU A 179 -2.87 2.05 13.49
N TYR A 180 -3.27 1.36 12.44
CA TYR A 180 -3.01 -0.06 12.23
C TYR A 180 -1.91 -0.21 11.20
N SER A 181 -0.94 -1.05 11.50
CA SER A 181 0.06 -1.48 10.53
C SER A 181 0.14 -2.99 10.47
N VAL A 182 0.31 -3.58 9.29
CA VAL A 182 0.53 -5.02 9.14
C VAL A 182 1.97 -5.35 8.78
N ASP A 183 2.60 -6.25 9.54
CA ASP A 183 3.85 -6.94 9.15
C ASP A 183 3.52 -8.29 8.49
N MET A 184 4.46 -9.22 8.34
CA MET A 184 4.19 -10.51 7.68
C MET A 184 3.24 -11.44 8.47
N THR A 185 3.06 -11.22 9.78
CA THR A 185 2.30 -12.13 10.64
C THR A 185 1.38 -11.41 11.63
N SER A 186 1.49 -10.10 11.73
CA SER A 186 0.94 -9.35 12.84
C SER A 186 0.32 -8.03 12.42
N LEU A 187 -0.76 -7.67 13.11
CA LEU A 187 -1.34 -6.34 13.15
C LEU A 187 -0.76 -5.59 14.35
N GLN A 188 0.04 -4.56 14.09
CA GLN A 188 0.62 -3.68 15.09
C GLN A 188 -0.24 -2.41 15.19
N LEU A 189 -0.69 -2.08 16.40
CA LEU A 189 -1.58 -0.96 16.69
C LEU A 189 -0.85 0.15 17.44
N PHE A 190 -1.21 1.38 17.12
CA PHE A 190 -0.77 2.59 17.81
C PHE A 190 -1.98 3.44 18.17
N ASP A 191 -2.06 3.88 19.43
CA ASP A 191 -2.99 4.92 19.85
C ASP A 191 -2.49 6.26 19.31
N ILE A 192 -3.31 6.89 18.46
CA ILE A 192 -3.10 8.20 17.85
C ILE A 192 -4.20 9.19 18.23
N SER A 193 -4.85 9.00 19.38
CA SER A 193 -5.78 9.96 19.97
C SER A 193 -5.15 11.35 20.15
N THR A 194 -3.83 11.39 20.37
CA THR A 194 -3.00 12.58 20.21
C THR A 194 -2.03 12.33 19.06
N PRO A 195 -2.34 12.75 17.81
CA PRO A 195 -1.54 12.38 16.64
C PRO A 195 -0.06 12.75 16.73
N ARG A 196 0.29 13.82 17.46
CA ARG A 196 1.68 14.26 17.68
C ARG A 196 2.48 13.38 18.65
N ASP A 197 1.82 12.55 19.44
CA ASP A 197 2.43 11.64 20.42
C ASP A 197 1.83 10.24 20.29
N PRO A 198 2.06 9.54 19.15
CA PRO A 198 1.59 8.16 18.97
C PRO A 198 2.20 7.25 20.03
N LYS A 199 1.40 6.31 20.53
CA LYS A 199 1.81 5.32 21.55
C LYS A 199 1.62 3.91 21.03
N VAL A 200 2.63 3.07 21.20
CA VAL A 200 2.49 1.63 20.94
C VAL A 200 1.38 1.08 21.83
N TRP A 201 0.39 0.44 21.22
CA TRP A 201 -0.80 -0.03 21.93
C TRP A 201 -0.79 -1.55 22.09
N SER A 202 -0.86 -2.29 20.97
CA SER A 202 -0.94 -3.74 20.98
C SER A 202 -0.36 -4.34 19.70
N LYS A 203 -0.04 -5.63 19.75
CA LYS A 203 0.35 -6.44 18.60
C LYS A 203 -0.49 -7.70 18.61
N VAL A 204 -1.21 -7.95 17.51
CA VAL A 204 -2.10 -9.11 17.34
C VAL A 204 -1.51 -9.98 16.25
N ASN A 205 -1.31 -11.28 16.51
CA ASN A 205 -0.98 -12.22 15.46
C ASN A 205 -2.23 -12.46 14.60
N ILE A 206 -2.10 -12.27 13.30
CA ILE A 206 -3.20 -12.31 12.32
C ILE A 206 -2.95 -13.34 11.21
N GLY A 207 -2.02 -14.28 11.42
CA GLY A 207 -1.70 -15.34 10.48
C GLY A 207 -0.31 -15.20 9.87
N TRP A 208 -0.18 -15.60 8.61
CA TRP A 208 1.11 -15.68 7.89
C TRP A 208 1.01 -15.03 6.52
N GLU A 209 2.17 -14.55 6.05
CA GLU A 209 2.34 -13.95 4.72
C GLU A 209 1.30 -12.84 4.44
N ILE A 210 1.07 -11.97 5.44
CA ILE A 210 0.19 -10.79 5.30
C ILE A 210 0.83 -9.75 4.39
N GLU A 211 0.01 -9.15 3.54
CA GLU A 211 0.45 -8.27 2.47
C GLU A 211 -0.18 -6.88 2.55
N THR A 212 -1.48 -6.82 2.83
CA THR A 212 -2.29 -5.61 2.66
C THR A 212 -3.31 -5.45 3.78
N ILE A 213 -3.74 -4.22 4.05
CA ILE A 213 -4.83 -3.91 4.97
C ILE A 213 -5.78 -2.89 4.35
N PHE A 214 -7.06 -3.23 4.25
CA PHE A 214 -8.11 -2.40 3.70
C PHE A 214 -9.18 -2.11 4.76
N PRO A 215 -9.38 -0.83 5.17
CA PRO A 215 -10.47 -0.46 6.06
C PRO A 215 -11.78 -0.32 5.28
N PHE A 216 -12.87 -0.87 5.82
CA PHE A 216 -14.21 -0.55 5.33
C PHE A 216 -15.19 -0.51 6.50
N LYS A 217 -15.75 0.68 6.75
CA LYS A 217 -16.55 0.95 7.95
C LYS A 217 -15.80 0.49 9.20
N ASP A 218 -16.46 -0.27 10.08
CA ASP A 218 -15.91 -0.86 11.30
C ASP A 218 -15.25 -2.23 11.06
N LYS A 219 -14.71 -2.47 9.87
CA LYS A 219 -14.03 -3.71 9.48
C LYS A 219 -12.65 -3.44 8.89
N LEU A 220 -11.76 -4.42 9.04
CA LEU A 220 -10.50 -4.52 8.33
C LEU A 220 -10.50 -5.79 7.48
N PHE A 221 -10.21 -5.64 6.20
CA PHE A 221 -9.95 -6.73 5.28
C PHE A 221 -8.45 -6.84 5.07
N ILE A 222 -7.87 -7.99 5.37
CA ILE A 222 -6.43 -8.19 5.36
C ILE A 222 -6.11 -9.23 4.29
N GLY A 223 -5.38 -8.80 3.26
CA GLY A 223 -4.87 -9.68 2.23
C GLY A 223 -3.64 -10.43 2.72
N SER A 224 -3.61 -11.73 2.45
CA SER A 224 -2.51 -12.65 2.68
C SER A 224 -2.29 -13.47 1.42
N THR A 225 -1.12 -14.05 1.28
CA THR A 225 -0.89 -14.97 0.17
C THR A 225 -1.78 -16.21 0.20
N THR A 226 -2.38 -16.53 1.34
CA THR A 226 -3.20 -17.74 1.55
C THR A 226 -4.69 -17.46 1.62
N GLY A 227 -5.09 -16.19 1.62
CA GLY A 227 -6.46 -15.82 1.89
C GLY A 227 -6.68 -14.34 2.16
N MET A 228 -7.95 -14.01 2.32
CA MET A 228 -8.42 -12.76 2.88
C MET A 228 -8.95 -13.01 4.29
N PHE A 229 -8.44 -12.28 5.28
CA PHE A 229 -8.97 -12.30 6.65
C PHE A 229 -9.87 -11.08 6.88
N ILE A 230 -10.96 -11.27 7.64
CA ILE A 230 -11.89 -10.19 7.98
C ILE A 230 -11.85 -9.99 9.49
N TYR A 231 -11.60 -8.76 9.92
CA TYR A 231 -11.57 -8.37 11.32
C TYR A 231 -12.66 -7.32 11.61
N ASP A 232 -13.33 -7.47 12.74
CA ASP A 232 -14.13 -6.43 13.37
C ASP A 232 -13.24 -5.47 14.15
N VAL A 233 -13.44 -4.18 13.91
CA VAL A 233 -12.80 -3.08 14.64
C VAL A 233 -13.83 -2.10 15.21
N SER A 234 -15.08 -2.53 15.42
CA SER A 234 -16.09 -1.76 16.15
C SER A 234 -15.59 -1.28 17.52
N ASP A 235 -14.83 -2.14 18.22
CA ASP A 235 -13.87 -1.74 19.26
C ASP A 235 -12.46 -1.63 18.65
N ALA A 236 -12.11 -0.42 18.23
CA ALA A 236 -10.85 -0.14 17.54
C ALA A 236 -9.60 -0.55 18.36
N ALA A 237 -9.70 -0.57 19.68
CA ALA A 237 -8.58 -0.96 20.55
C ALA A 237 -8.33 -2.48 20.57
N HIS A 238 -9.32 -3.28 20.20
CA HIS A 238 -9.32 -4.74 20.31
C HIS A 238 -9.89 -5.43 19.05
N PRO A 239 -9.14 -5.47 17.94
CA PRO A 239 -9.57 -6.14 16.72
C PRO A 239 -9.91 -7.61 16.94
N LYS A 240 -11.00 -8.09 16.35
CA LYS A 240 -11.45 -9.49 16.45
C LYS A 240 -11.66 -10.09 15.08
N GLN A 241 -11.06 -11.24 14.81
CA GLN A 241 -11.31 -11.93 13.55
C GLN A 241 -12.77 -12.40 13.49
N LEU A 242 -13.44 -12.11 12.37
CA LEU A 242 -14.80 -12.57 12.06
C LEU A 242 -14.80 -13.82 11.21
N GLY A 243 -13.98 -13.82 10.16
CA GLY A 243 -13.97 -14.87 9.17
C GLY A 243 -12.73 -14.82 8.29
N GLN A 244 -12.67 -15.75 7.35
CA GLN A 244 -11.61 -15.83 6.36
C GLN A 244 -12.14 -16.44 5.06
N PHE A 245 -11.56 -16.03 3.95
CA PHE A 245 -11.65 -16.72 2.67
C PHE A 245 -10.27 -17.27 2.35
N SER A 246 -10.16 -18.56 2.05
CA SER A 246 -8.89 -19.19 1.68
C SER A 246 -8.86 -19.50 0.18
N HIS A 247 -7.74 -19.20 -0.46
CA HIS A 247 -7.49 -19.50 -1.87
C HIS A 247 -6.10 -20.12 -2.08
N ALA A 248 -5.79 -20.51 -3.31
CA ALA A 248 -4.45 -20.94 -3.68
C ALA A 248 -3.45 -19.78 -3.55
N ARG A 249 -2.18 -20.09 -3.32
CA ARG A 249 -1.16 -19.07 -3.03
C ARG A 249 -1.13 -17.97 -4.11
N GLY A 250 -1.50 -16.75 -3.74
CA GLY A 250 -1.55 -15.55 -4.60
C GLY A 250 -0.90 -14.36 -3.90
N CYS A 251 -0.74 -13.22 -4.58
CA CYS A 251 -0.47 -11.95 -3.92
C CYS A 251 -1.67 -11.02 -4.11
N ASP A 252 -2.21 -10.48 -3.02
CA ASP A 252 -3.62 -10.08 -2.98
C ASP A 252 -3.87 -8.74 -2.29
N PRO A 253 -4.18 -7.69 -3.06
CA PRO A 253 -4.97 -6.58 -2.55
C PRO A 253 -6.47 -6.88 -2.60
N VAL A 254 -7.21 -6.30 -1.64
CA VAL A 254 -8.62 -6.59 -1.37
C VAL A 254 -9.43 -5.29 -1.26
N VAL A 255 -10.46 -5.14 -2.09
CA VAL A 255 -11.53 -4.14 -1.86
C VAL A 255 -12.70 -4.82 -1.21
N ALA A 256 -13.52 -4.04 -0.53
CA ALA A 256 -14.86 -4.47 -0.15
C ALA A 256 -15.86 -3.31 -0.18
N ASN A 257 -17.12 -3.67 -0.42
CA ASN A 257 -18.27 -2.86 -0.07
C ASN A 257 -19.13 -3.63 0.96
N ASP A 258 -20.39 -3.24 1.15
CA ASP A 258 -21.28 -3.86 2.14
C ASP A 258 -21.60 -5.34 1.90
N LYS A 259 -21.48 -5.81 0.65
CA LYS A 259 -21.93 -7.15 0.25
C LYS A 259 -20.87 -7.97 -0.46
N TYR A 260 -19.91 -7.31 -1.11
CA TYR A 260 -18.95 -7.97 -1.98
C TYR A 260 -17.52 -7.55 -1.65
N ALA A 261 -16.61 -8.51 -1.68
CA ALA A 261 -15.18 -8.27 -1.71
C ALA A 261 -14.62 -8.65 -3.09
N TYR A 262 -13.62 -7.92 -3.55
CA TYR A 262 -12.94 -8.19 -4.80
C TYR A 262 -11.45 -8.30 -4.51
N VAL A 263 -10.92 -9.46 -4.86
CA VAL A 263 -9.58 -9.90 -4.46
C VAL A 263 -8.84 -10.28 -5.73
N THR A 264 -7.70 -9.65 -5.99
CA THR A 264 -6.86 -10.06 -7.13
C THR A 264 -5.82 -11.05 -6.66
N LEU A 265 -5.63 -12.15 -7.38
CA LEU A 265 -4.50 -13.04 -7.18
C LEU A 265 -3.50 -12.81 -8.31
N ARG A 266 -2.27 -12.45 -7.94
CA ARG A 266 -1.15 -12.32 -8.87
C ARG A 266 -0.04 -13.32 -8.56
N THR A 267 0.54 -13.90 -9.60
CA THR A 267 1.72 -14.77 -9.52
C THR A 267 2.86 -14.24 -10.39
N GLY A 268 4.10 -14.62 -10.09
CA GLY A 268 5.29 -14.16 -10.83
C GLY A 268 6.20 -13.14 -10.10
N THR A 269 5.82 -12.73 -8.88
CA THR A 269 6.66 -11.94 -7.96
C THR A 269 7.24 -12.85 -6.85
N ARG A 270 6.89 -12.65 -5.57
CA ARG A 270 7.22 -13.58 -4.46
C ARG A 270 6.28 -14.78 -4.41
N CYS A 271 5.07 -14.64 -4.96
CA CYS A 271 4.06 -15.68 -4.99
C CYS A 271 4.33 -16.62 -6.17
N VAL A 272 4.60 -17.88 -5.85
CA VAL A 272 4.91 -18.95 -6.80
C VAL A 272 3.59 -19.47 -7.38
N GLY A 273 3.48 -19.58 -8.71
CA GLY A 273 2.30 -20.10 -9.40
C GLY A 273 2.11 -19.46 -10.78
N ASN A 274 0.95 -19.73 -11.39
CA ASN A 274 0.53 -19.14 -12.68
C ASN A 274 -0.93 -18.61 -12.61
N LEU A 275 -1.38 -18.20 -11.42
CA LEU A 275 -2.70 -17.61 -11.20
C LEU A 275 -2.64 -16.09 -11.40
N ASN A 276 -3.46 -15.59 -12.32
CA ASN A 276 -3.69 -14.17 -12.53
C ASN A 276 -5.19 -14.00 -12.69
N GLN A 277 -5.87 -13.57 -11.64
CA GLN A 277 -7.33 -13.51 -11.62
C GLN A 277 -7.86 -12.45 -10.67
N LEU A 278 -9.12 -12.09 -10.86
CA LEU A 278 -9.97 -11.36 -9.93
C LEU A 278 -11.03 -12.32 -9.40
N ASP A 279 -11.03 -12.55 -8.09
CA ASP A 279 -12.08 -13.26 -7.39
C ASP A 279 -13.09 -12.26 -6.82
N VAL A 280 -14.37 -12.50 -7.10
CA VAL A 280 -15.49 -11.74 -6.54
C VAL A 280 -16.18 -12.60 -5.51
N LEU A 281 -16.25 -12.10 -4.28
CA LEU A 281 -16.73 -12.83 -3.11
C LEU A 281 -18.02 -12.20 -2.59
N ASP A 282 -18.98 -13.02 -2.19
CA ASP A 282 -20.09 -12.63 -1.32
C ASP A 282 -19.58 -12.59 0.13
N ILE A 283 -19.68 -11.43 0.76
CA ILE A 283 -19.32 -11.18 2.16
C ILE A 283 -20.52 -10.71 2.99
N SER A 284 -21.75 -10.96 2.52
CA SER A 284 -22.99 -10.67 3.27
C SER A 284 -23.01 -11.41 4.62
N ASP A 285 -22.34 -12.57 4.70
CA ASP A 285 -21.93 -13.22 5.94
C ASP A 285 -20.41 -13.11 6.11
N LEU A 286 -19.97 -12.15 6.91
CA LEU A 286 -18.55 -11.87 7.17
C LEU A 286 -17.81 -13.03 7.85
N THR A 287 -18.53 -14.00 8.43
CA THR A 287 -17.92 -15.18 9.06
C THR A 287 -17.67 -16.31 8.06
N ASN A 288 -18.33 -16.27 6.90
CA ASN A 288 -18.25 -17.28 5.86
C ASN A 288 -18.33 -16.67 4.45
N PRO A 289 -17.28 -15.95 4.01
CA PRO A 289 -17.20 -15.42 2.64
C PRO A 289 -17.29 -16.53 1.59
N LYS A 290 -17.95 -16.26 0.45
CA LYS A 290 -18.15 -17.25 -0.62
C LYS A 290 -17.74 -16.71 -1.97
N LEU A 291 -16.99 -17.51 -2.72
CA LEU A 291 -16.65 -17.18 -4.11
C LEU A 291 -17.93 -17.17 -4.98
N ILE A 292 -18.20 -16.03 -5.61
CA ILE A 292 -19.25 -15.87 -6.63
C ILE A 292 -18.68 -16.24 -7.99
N LYS A 293 -17.54 -15.65 -8.35
CA LYS A 293 -16.96 -15.78 -9.69
C LYS A 293 -15.46 -15.46 -9.67
N THR A 294 -14.72 -16.13 -10.56
CA THR A 294 -13.34 -15.81 -10.90
C THR A 294 -13.29 -15.28 -12.33
N TYR A 295 -12.56 -14.18 -12.54
CA TYR A 295 -12.29 -13.59 -13.85
C TYR A 295 -10.78 -13.63 -14.14
N PRO A 296 -10.35 -14.11 -15.32
CA PRO A 296 -8.92 -14.13 -15.67
C PRO A 296 -8.37 -12.72 -15.87
N MET A 297 -7.14 -12.51 -15.43
CA MET A 297 -6.42 -11.23 -15.44
C MET A 297 -4.98 -11.41 -15.97
N GLN A 298 -4.26 -10.30 -16.17
CA GLN A 298 -2.88 -10.22 -16.64
C GLN A 298 -2.01 -9.49 -15.60
N GLU A 299 -1.49 -10.24 -14.63
CA GLU A 299 -0.70 -9.68 -13.51
C GLU A 299 -1.42 -8.54 -12.76
N PRO A 300 -2.64 -8.77 -12.24
CA PRO A 300 -3.41 -7.71 -11.60
C PRO A 300 -2.71 -7.18 -10.34
N ALA A 301 -2.76 -5.87 -10.13
CA ALA A 301 -2.14 -5.20 -8.99
C ALA A 301 -3.18 -4.33 -8.28
N GLY A 302 -3.18 -3.02 -8.51
CA GLY A 302 -4.14 -2.09 -7.91
C GLY A 302 -5.58 -2.45 -8.20
N LEU A 303 -6.41 -2.29 -7.20
CA LEU A 303 -7.85 -2.24 -7.36
C LEU A 303 -8.30 -0.88 -6.81
N GLY A 304 -9.52 -0.46 -7.09
CA GLY A 304 -10.12 0.74 -6.52
C GLY A 304 -11.61 0.65 -6.73
N LEU A 305 -12.42 0.94 -5.72
CA LEU A 305 -13.86 0.77 -5.79
C LEU A 305 -14.47 2.19 -5.60
N ASP A 306 -15.52 2.57 -6.34
CA ASP A 306 -16.37 3.73 -6.04
C ASP A 306 -17.86 3.51 -6.43
N ASN A 307 -18.76 3.50 -5.44
CA ASN A 307 -20.07 2.82 -5.46
C ASN A 307 -20.18 1.41 -6.13
N ASN A 308 -20.48 1.36 -7.43
CA ASN A 308 -20.52 0.11 -8.22
C ASN A 308 -19.47 0.12 -9.33
N ILE A 309 -18.51 1.03 -9.27
CA ILE A 309 -17.44 1.15 -10.26
C ILE A 309 -16.16 0.57 -9.68
N LEU A 310 -15.66 -0.50 -10.28
CA LEU A 310 -14.38 -1.12 -9.94
C LEU A 310 -13.32 -0.71 -10.96
N PHE A 311 -12.28 -0.05 -10.49
CA PHE A 311 -11.04 0.22 -11.20
C PHE A 311 -10.06 -0.91 -10.89
N LEU A 312 -9.45 -1.48 -11.92
CA LEU A 312 -8.53 -2.59 -11.79
C LEU A 312 -7.30 -2.31 -12.66
N CYS A 313 -6.15 -2.23 -12.01
CA CYS A 313 -4.83 -2.14 -12.63
C CYS A 313 -4.41 -3.54 -13.06
N ASP A 314 -4.67 -3.90 -14.32
CA ASP A 314 -4.44 -5.24 -14.87
C ASP A 314 -3.01 -5.37 -15.41
N GLY A 315 -2.04 -4.95 -14.60
CA GLY A 315 -0.62 -5.02 -14.93
C GLY A 315 -0.31 -4.50 -16.35
N PRO A 316 0.29 -5.33 -17.23
CA PRO A 316 0.56 -4.97 -18.63
C PRO A 316 -0.67 -4.73 -19.51
N ALA A 317 -1.84 -5.25 -19.14
CA ALA A 317 -3.07 -4.99 -19.87
C ALA A 317 -3.66 -3.62 -19.55
N GLY A 318 -3.19 -2.95 -18.49
CA GLY A 318 -3.53 -1.57 -18.15
C GLY A 318 -4.78 -1.39 -17.31
N LEU A 319 -5.31 -0.17 -17.27
CA LEU A 319 -6.42 0.18 -16.37
C LEU A 319 -7.75 -0.24 -16.99
N LYS A 320 -8.47 -1.13 -16.31
CA LYS A 320 -9.83 -1.53 -16.66
C LYS A 320 -10.83 -0.95 -15.67
N VAL A 321 -11.93 -0.43 -16.18
CA VAL A 321 -13.05 0.10 -15.39
C VAL A 321 -14.25 -0.80 -15.59
N TYR A 322 -14.82 -1.30 -14.50
CA TYR A 322 -15.95 -2.22 -14.51
C TYR A 322 -17.14 -1.66 -13.75
N ASP A 323 -18.34 -1.90 -14.26
CA ASP A 323 -19.57 -1.90 -13.48
C ASP A 323 -19.70 -3.26 -12.79
N VAL A 324 -19.83 -3.23 -11.47
CA VAL A 324 -19.92 -4.41 -10.61
C VAL A 324 -21.25 -4.50 -9.86
N GLU A 325 -22.29 -3.83 -10.35
CA GLU A 325 -23.67 -3.95 -9.82
C GLU A 325 -24.15 -5.41 -9.79
N ASN A 326 -23.81 -6.20 -10.82
CA ASN A 326 -23.98 -7.65 -10.83
C ASN A 326 -22.62 -8.34 -10.62
N PRO A 327 -22.30 -8.86 -9.42
CA PRO A 327 -20.99 -9.46 -9.14
C PRO A 327 -20.73 -10.75 -9.94
N ALA A 328 -21.79 -11.45 -10.38
CA ALA A 328 -21.67 -12.68 -11.18
C ALA A 328 -21.38 -12.41 -12.67
N GLU A 329 -21.56 -11.16 -13.11
CA GLU A 329 -21.35 -10.70 -14.48
C GLU A 329 -20.93 -9.22 -14.49
N ILE A 330 -19.65 -8.97 -14.16
CA ILE A 330 -19.08 -7.61 -14.21
C ILE A 330 -19.00 -7.13 -15.66
N LYS A 331 -19.26 -5.84 -15.91
CA LYS A 331 -19.30 -5.26 -17.25
C LYS A 331 -18.15 -4.27 -17.43
N LEU A 332 -17.30 -4.49 -18.43
CA LEU A 332 -16.26 -3.53 -18.78
C LEU A 332 -16.90 -2.24 -19.32
N LEU A 333 -16.58 -1.11 -18.70
CA LEU A 333 -17.06 0.22 -19.07
C LEU A 333 -16.03 0.99 -19.90
N ASP A 334 -14.76 0.93 -19.50
CA ASP A 334 -13.65 1.59 -20.17
C ASP A 334 -12.34 0.80 -19.98
N TRP A 335 -11.38 1.00 -20.87
CA TRP A 335 -10.11 0.31 -20.87
C TRP A 335 -8.98 1.18 -21.45
N GLN A 336 -8.04 1.55 -20.59
CA GLN A 336 -6.82 2.26 -20.96
C GLN A 336 -5.67 1.23 -21.10
N SER A 337 -5.51 0.66 -22.29
CA SER A 337 -4.61 -0.46 -22.56
C SER A 337 -3.13 -0.12 -22.63
N ASP A 338 -2.79 1.14 -22.83
CA ASP A 338 -1.45 1.55 -23.28
C ASP A 338 -0.51 1.90 -22.12
N ILE A 339 -0.86 1.51 -20.90
CA ILE A 339 -0.13 1.86 -19.68
C ILE A 339 -0.02 0.63 -18.81
N LYS A 340 1.21 0.22 -18.45
CA LYS A 340 1.38 -0.80 -17.41
C LYS A 340 1.05 -0.18 -16.06
N THR A 341 0.00 -0.66 -15.41
CA THR A 341 -0.57 -0.05 -14.19
C THR A 341 -0.21 -0.82 -12.93
N PHE A 342 -0.02 -0.10 -11.82
CA PHE A 342 0.32 -0.68 -10.53
C PHE A 342 -0.70 -0.38 -9.45
N ASP A 343 -1.27 0.83 -9.45
CA ASP A 343 -2.03 1.33 -8.31
C ASP A 343 -3.10 2.36 -8.68
N VAL A 344 -4.20 2.47 -7.91
CA VAL A 344 -5.33 3.33 -8.24
C VAL A 344 -6.23 3.77 -7.07
N ILE A 345 -6.35 5.08 -6.83
CA ILE A 345 -7.23 5.65 -5.80
C ILE A 345 -8.38 6.46 -6.42
N PRO A 346 -9.64 5.96 -6.40
CA PRO A 346 -10.82 6.78 -6.69
C PRO A 346 -11.08 7.86 -5.63
N LEU A 347 -11.41 9.08 -6.07
CA LEU A 347 -11.65 10.26 -5.22
C LEU A 347 -13.05 10.89 -5.44
N GLY A 348 -14.06 10.07 -5.71
CA GLY A 348 -15.45 10.48 -5.98
C GLY A 348 -15.72 10.92 -7.41
N SER A 349 -14.86 11.77 -7.98
CA SER A 349 -14.98 12.22 -9.38
C SER A 349 -13.67 12.20 -10.16
N SER A 350 -12.54 11.97 -9.50
CA SER A 350 -11.22 11.88 -10.11
C SER A 350 -10.45 10.67 -9.62
N LEU A 351 -9.72 10.01 -10.51
CA LEU A 351 -8.94 8.82 -10.25
C LEU A 351 -7.46 9.18 -10.21
N LEU A 352 -6.76 8.82 -9.14
CA LEU A 352 -5.30 8.75 -9.17
C LEU A 352 -4.89 7.37 -9.63
N MET A 353 -3.89 7.25 -10.49
CA MET A 353 -3.36 5.96 -10.91
C MET A 353 -1.85 6.06 -11.10
N VAL A 354 -1.07 5.12 -10.54
CA VAL A 354 0.37 5.03 -10.81
C VAL A 354 0.65 3.88 -11.78
N GLY A 355 1.47 4.16 -12.78
CA GLY A 355 1.91 3.19 -13.77
C GLY A 355 3.42 3.28 -14.03
N GLU A 356 3.90 2.51 -14.99
CA GLU A 356 5.33 2.37 -15.32
C GLU A 356 6.03 3.68 -15.68
N ASP A 357 5.30 4.68 -16.17
CA ASP A 357 5.87 5.91 -16.72
C ASP A 357 5.30 7.19 -16.09
N GLY A 358 4.45 7.09 -15.06
CA GLY A 358 3.90 8.27 -14.40
C GLY A 358 2.86 8.01 -13.33
N LEU A 359 2.56 9.10 -12.61
CA LEU A 359 1.32 9.28 -11.86
C LEU A 359 0.32 9.98 -12.78
N PHE A 360 -0.80 9.33 -13.03
CA PHE A 360 -1.89 9.79 -13.86
C PHE A 360 -3.06 10.26 -13.02
N GLN A 361 -3.78 11.25 -13.53
CA GLN A 361 -5.07 11.67 -12.98
C GLN A 361 -6.12 11.61 -14.07
N TYR A 362 -7.23 10.94 -13.82
CA TYR A 362 -8.39 10.90 -14.71
C TYR A 362 -9.60 11.55 -14.07
N ASP A 363 -10.46 12.15 -14.87
CA ASP A 363 -11.85 12.40 -14.52
C ASP A 363 -12.65 11.14 -14.88
N TYR A 364 -13.49 10.68 -13.97
CA TYR A 364 -14.37 9.53 -14.19
C TYR A 364 -15.84 9.84 -13.90
N ALA A 365 -16.25 11.12 -13.96
CA ALA A 365 -17.66 11.49 -13.82
C ALA A 365 -18.57 10.72 -14.79
N ASP A 366 -18.05 10.36 -15.98
CA ASP A 366 -18.57 9.27 -16.81
C ASP A 366 -17.57 8.09 -16.79
N PRO A 367 -17.85 6.99 -16.06
CA PRO A 367 -16.93 5.85 -15.96
C PRO A 367 -16.80 5.05 -17.27
N LYS A 368 -17.58 5.36 -18.31
CA LYS A 368 -17.44 4.77 -19.65
C LYS A 368 -16.46 5.53 -20.54
N ASN A 369 -15.97 6.68 -20.08
CA ASN A 369 -15.10 7.55 -20.86
C ASN A 369 -14.17 8.33 -19.93
N LEU A 370 -13.07 7.70 -19.51
CA LEU A 370 -12.07 8.37 -18.69
C LEU A 370 -11.40 9.50 -19.46
N ILE A 371 -11.34 10.68 -18.83
CA ILE A 371 -10.66 11.84 -19.39
C ILE A 371 -9.36 12.08 -18.63
N LEU A 372 -8.22 11.95 -19.32
CA LEU A 372 -6.92 12.28 -18.72
C LEU A 372 -6.88 13.78 -18.34
N LEU A 373 -6.68 14.06 -17.06
CA LEU A 373 -6.55 15.41 -16.50
C LEU A 373 -5.09 15.86 -16.47
N SER A 374 -4.20 14.99 -15.99
CA SER A 374 -2.77 15.27 -15.94
C SER A 374 -1.93 13.99 -15.83
N LYS A 375 -0.64 14.13 -16.14
CA LYS A 375 0.40 13.11 -15.92
C LYS A 375 1.62 13.78 -15.32
N ILE A 376 2.12 13.23 -14.21
CA ILE A 376 3.43 13.56 -13.66
C ILE A 376 4.38 12.43 -14.08
N PRO A 377 5.33 12.67 -14.98
CA PRO A 377 6.18 11.62 -15.53
C PRO A 377 7.18 11.09 -14.52
N ILE A 378 7.51 9.80 -14.65
CA ILE A 378 8.68 9.18 -14.02
C ILE A 378 9.92 9.46 -14.89
N VAL A 379 10.97 10.02 -14.29
CA VAL A 379 12.25 10.32 -14.94
C VAL A 379 13.24 9.22 -14.57
N LYS A 380 13.64 8.42 -15.57
CA LYS A 380 14.60 7.32 -15.42
C LYS A 380 16.05 7.82 -15.40
#